data_AF-X6LJY9-F1
#
_entry.id   AF-X6LJY9-F1
#
_cell.length_a   1.000
_cell.length_b   1.000
_cell.length_c   1.000
_cell.angle_alpha   90.00
_cell.angle_beta   90.00
_cell.angle_gamma   90.00
#
_symmetry.space_group_name_H-M   'P 1'
#
loop_
_entity.id
_entity.type
_entity.pdbx_description
1 polymer ?
#
loop_
_entity_poly.entity_id
_entity_poly.type
_entity_poly.pdbx_seq_one_letter_code
_entity_poly.pdbx_strand_id
1 'polypeptide(L)'
;MITTLKRAGITQGKLSKRPIWNLIPCVLIRQLRQPNTHRVRLDEQHQMTQYMKKLKGQQGALSKVISSPETKYERSLLRNMESDKEIIQYLKESSSQNTSLYAAAIKRCSELKCSNSIIRIIEIVQSKHIHPDIIFYNMILNHLGMWNKFDLQKHYFQQWFEEQQNQTNRQLL
;
A
#
# COMPACT_ATOMS: atom_id res chain seq x y z
N MET A 1 34.93 -32.13 -90.52
CA MET A 1 35.01 -33.61 -90.59
C MET A 1 34.15 -34.19 -89.48
N ILE A 2 33.23 -35.04 -89.88
CA ILE A 2 32.16 -35.65 -89.08
C ILE A 2 32.65 -37.01 -88.61
N THR A 3 32.54 -37.33 -87.31
CA THR A 3 32.71 -38.71 -86.82
C THR A 3 31.58 -39.10 -85.87
N THR A 4 30.64 -39.79 -86.50
CA THR A 4 29.67 -40.82 -86.08
C THR A 4 29.67 -41.44 -84.68
N LEU A 5 28.42 -41.52 -84.22
CA LEU A 5 27.74 -42.34 -83.21
C LEU A 5 27.96 -43.88 -83.30
N LYS A 6 28.08 -44.57 -82.14
CA LYS A 6 27.73 -46.01 -81.91
C LYS A 6 27.24 -46.15 -80.45
N ARG A 7 25.95 -46.36 -80.17
CA ARG A 7 25.10 -47.58 -80.23
C ARG A 7 25.25 -48.50 -79.01
N ALA A 8 24.24 -48.49 -78.15
CA ALA A 8 23.63 -49.60 -77.40
C ALA A 8 22.79 -48.96 -76.27
N GLY A 9 21.57 -49.32 -75.94
CA GLY A 9 20.70 -50.44 -76.28
C GLY A 9 19.63 -50.41 -75.18
N ILE A 10 18.40 -50.07 -75.55
CA ILE A 10 17.27 -49.94 -74.64
C ILE A 10 16.73 -51.34 -74.37
N THR A 11 16.68 -51.75 -73.11
CA THR A 11 15.77 -52.81 -72.64
C THR A 11 14.84 -52.24 -71.58
N GLN A 12 13.56 -52.23 -71.92
CA GLN A 12 12.45 -51.75 -71.12
C GLN A 12 12.24 -52.66 -69.89
N GLY A 13 12.60 -52.14 -68.72
CA GLY A 13 12.10 -52.61 -67.43
C GLY A 13 10.81 -51.87 -67.08
N LYS A 14 9.70 -52.60 -67.18
CA LYS A 14 8.34 -52.21 -66.83
C LYS A 14 8.25 -51.74 -65.36
N LEU A 15 8.06 -50.44 -65.11
CA LEU A 15 7.62 -49.94 -63.81
C LEU A 15 6.40 -49.02 -63.97
N SER A 16 5.42 -49.33 -63.13
CA SER A 16 4.05 -48.89 -63.10
C SER A 16 3.86 -47.37 -62.94
N LYS A 17 2.78 -46.89 -63.54
CA LYS A 17 2.34 -45.49 -63.57
C LYS A 17 1.69 -45.06 -62.24
N ARG A 18 2.28 -44.02 -61.61
CA ARG A 18 1.67 -42.85 -60.90
C ARG A 18 0.88 -43.08 -59.58
N PRO A 19 0.63 -42.03 -58.75
CA PRO A 19 1.18 -40.66 -58.71
C PRO A 19 1.81 -40.28 -57.34
N ILE A 20 2.86 -39.46 -57.38
CA ILE A 20 3.41 -38.75 -56.21
C ILE A 20 2.52 -37.53 -55.97
N TRP A 21 1.63 -37.61 -54.98
CA TRP A 21 1.07 -36.44 -54.31
C TRP A 21 0.94 -36.74 -52.83
N ASN A 22 1.27 -35.72 -52.04
CA ASN A 22 1.03 -35.58 -50.61
C ASN A 22 2.08 -36.26 -49.72
N LEU A 23 3.08 -35.47 -49.33
CA LEU A 23 3.52 -35.34 -47.94
C LEU A 23 4.33 -34.05 -47.84
N ILE A 24 3.61 -32.93 -47.91
CA ILE A 24 4.07 -31.68 -47.28
C ILE A 24 4.34 -32.05 -45.82
N PRO A 25 5.51 -31.74 -45.24
CA PRO A 25 5.69 -31.86 -43.80
C PRO A 25 4.80 -30.84 -43.08
N CYS A 26 3.53 -31.20 -42.86
CA CYS A 26 2.65 -30.54 -41.91
C CYS A 26 3.09 -30.87 -40.47
N VAL A 27 4.36 -30.60 -40.14
CA VAL A 27 4.91 -30.78 -38.78
C VAL A 27 5.41 -29.44 -38.22
N LEU A 28 4.87 -28.33 -38.71
CA LEU A 28 5.04 -27.01 -38.09
C LEU A 28 3.79 -26.52 -37.34
N ILE A 29 2.82 -27.39 -37.05
CA ILE A 29 1.60 -26.98 -36.32
C ILE A 29 1.19 -28.06 -35.33
N ARG A 30 1.96 -28.26 -34.24
CA ARG A 30 1.40 -28.94 -33.07
C ARG A 30 1.93 -28.58 -31.69
N GLN A 31 2.75 -27.54 -31.52
CA GLN A 31 3.12 -27.07 -30.17
C GLN A 31 3.14 -25.55 -29.95
N LEU A 32 2.48 -24.77 -30.80
CA LEU A 32 2.08 -23.39 -30.45
C LEU A 32 0.60 -23.34 -30.11
N ARG A 33 0.24 -23.90 -28.95
CA ARG A 33 -1.01 -23.55 -28.25
C ARG A 33 -0.94 -23.96 -26.78
N GLN A 34 -0.23 -23.15 -25.99
CA GLN A 34 -0.70 -22.81 -24.65
C GLN A 34 -0.79 -21.29 -24.49
N PRO A 35 -1.75 -20.60 -25.15
CA PRO A 35 -1.98 -19.17 -24.92
C PRO A 35 -2.77 -18.91 -23.62
N ASN A 36 -3.33 -19.96 -23.01
CA ASN A 36 -4.29 -19.84 -21.92
C ASN A 36 -3.68 -19.98 -20.53
N THR A 37 -2.57 -20.70 -20.36
CA THR A 37 -2.04 -20.98 -19.01
C THR A 37 -1.52 -19.71 -18.31
N HIS A 38 -0.88 -18.81 -19.06
CA HIS A 38 -0.42 -17.52 -18.52
C HIS A 38 -1.57 -16.57 -18.22
N ARG A 39 -2.60 -16.52 -19.08
CA ARG A 39 -3.79 -15.69 -18.86
C ARG A 39 -4.60 -16.17 -17.67
N VAL A 40 -4.83 -17.47 -17.55
CA VAL A 40 -5.49 -18.08 -16.38
C VAL A 40 -4.73 -17.77 -15.09
N ARG A 41 -3.40 -17.86 -15.10
CA ARG A 41 -2.58 -17.52 -13.93
C ARG A 41 -2.69 -16.04 -13.53
N LEU A 42 -2.72 -15.14 -14.52
CA LEU A 42 -2.92 -13.70 -14.26
C LEU A 42 -4.32 -13.40 -13.71
N ASP A 43 -5.34 -14.07 -14.24
CA ASP A 43 -6.73 -13.91 -13.78
C ASP A 43 -6.90 -14.46 -12.36
N GLU A 44 -6.31 -15.61 -12.05
CA GLU A 44 -6.27 -16.18 -10.69
C GLU A 44 -5.55 -15.23 -9.71
N GLN A 45 -4.41 -14.65 -10.12
CA GLN A 45 -3.67 -13.69 -9.30
C GLN A 45 -4.47 -12.40 -9.09
N HIS A 46 -5.18 -11.93 -10.09
CA HIS A 46 -6.06 -10.77 -9.98
C HIS A 46 -7.24 -11.05 -9.04
N GLN A 47 -7.90 -12.20 -9.19
CA GLN A 47 -8.99 -12.62 -8.30
C GLN A 47 -8.54 -12.75 -6.85
N MET A 48 -7.37 -13.35 -6.62
CA MET A 48 -6.79 -13.45 -5.28
C MET A 48 -6.48 -12.07 -4.69
N THR A 49 -5.95 -11.15 -5.50
CA THR A 49 -5.68 -9.78 -5.07
C THR A 49 -6.98 -9.03 -4.71
N GLN A 50 -8.04 -9.21 -5.51
CA GLN A 50 -9.37 -8.63 -5.23
C GLN A 50 -9.98 -9.22 -3.97
N TYR A 51 -9.86 -10.52 -3.77
CA TYR A 51 -10.32 -11.21 -2.57
C TYR A 51 -9.60 -10.71 -1.32
N MET A 52 -8.27 -10.60 -1.37
CA MET A 52 -7.46 -10.06 -0.27
C MET A 52 -7.78 -8.58 0.02
N LYS A 53 -8.08 -7.78 -1.01
CA LYS A 53 -8.57 -6.39 -0.84
C LYS A 53 -9.94 -6.36 -0.15
N LYS A 54 -10.87 -7.25 -0.51
CA LYS A 54 -12.18 -7.37 0.16
C LYS A 54 -12.03 -7.79 1.61
N LEU A 55 -11.19 -8.78 1.91
CA LEU A 55 -10.89 -9.19 3.29
C LEU A 55 -10.26 -8.06 4.11
N LYS A 56 -9.29 -7.32 3.55
CA LYS A 56 -8.72 -6.13 4.21
C LYS A 56 -9.75 -5.01 4.40
N GLY A 57 -10.64 -4.79 3.44
CA GLY A 57 -11.73 -3.81 3.57
C GLY A 57 -12.74 -4.19 4.65
N GLN A 58 -13.07 -5.49 4.74
CA GLN A 58 -13.95 -6.03 5.79
C GLN A 58 -13.28 -6.00 7.16
N GLN A 59 -12.01 -6.38 7.27
CA GLN A 59 -11.23 -6.25 8.49
C GLN A 59 -11.09 -4.78 8.90
N GLY A 60 -10.84 -3.87 7.96
CA GLY A 60 -10.79 -2.41 8.22
C GLY A 60 -12.14 -1.82 8.67
N ALA A 61 -13.26 -2.38 8.20
CA ALA A 61 -14.59 -1.99 8.65
C ALA A 61 -14.93 -2.57 10.04
N LEU A 62 -14.49 -3.81 10.33
CA LEU A 62 -14.69 -4.50 11.61
C LEU A 62 -13.72 -4.02 12.69
N SER A 63 -12.53 -3.55 12.32
CA SER A 63 -11.55 -2.94 13.22
C SER A 63 -11.82 -1.45 13.46
N LYS A 64 -13.05 -0.97 13.24
CA LYS A 64 -13.54 0.19 13.99
C LYS A 64 -13.60 -0.23 15.45
N VAL A 65 -12.42 -0.25 16.08
CA VAL A 65 -12.23 -0.39 17.52
C VAL A 65 -13.27 0.52 18.13
N ILE A 66 -14.25 -0.10 18.81
CA ILE A 66 -15.24 0.63 19.56
C ILE A 66 -14.42 1.37 20.60
N SER A 67 -14.14 2.64 20.34
CA SER A 67 -13.39 3.49 21.26
C SER A 67 -14.08 3.37 22.62
N SER A 68 -13.33 3.11 23.68
CA SER A 68 -13.93 2.86 25.00
C SER A 68 -14.93 3.98 25.33
N PRO A 69 -16.01 3.68 26.07
CA PRO A 69 -17.01 4.70 26.42
C PRO A 69 -16.38 5.96 27.03
N GLU A 70 -15.32 5.80 27.84
CA GLU A 70 -14.53 6.87 28.44
C GLU A 70 -13.93 7.78 27.36
N THR A 71 -13.25 7.21 26.36
CA THR A 71 -12.64 8.02 25.27
C THR A 71 -13.68 8.79 24.46
N LYS A 72 -14.93 8.31 24.35
CA LYS A 72 -16.01 9.05 23.69
C LYS A 72 -16.45 10.25 24.53
N TYR A 73 -16.59 10.06 25.83
CA TYR A 73 -16.95 11.13 26.76
C TYR A 73 -15.88 12.23 26.79
N GLU A 74 -14.61 11.86 26.96
CA GLU A 74 -13.49 12.82 27.02
C GLU A 74 -13.41 13.65 25.72
N ARG A 75 -13.61 13.02 24.56
CA ARG A 75 -13.65 13.72 23.26
C ARG A 75 -14.85 14.65 23.12
N SER A 76 -16.01 14.26 23.65
CA SER A 76 -17.18 15.13 23.66
C SER A 76 -16.95 16.35 24.55
N LEU A 77 -16.29 16.18 25.69
CA LEU A 77 -15.91 17.27 26.58
C LEU A 77 -14.99 18.27 25.87
N LEU A 78 -13.93 17.79 25.23
CA LEU A 78 -13.01 18.63 24.44
C LEU A 78 -13.72 19.41 23.34
N ARG A 79 -14.72 18.82 22.67
CA ARG A 79 -15.47 19.49 21.61
C ARG A 79 -16.21 20.73 22.11
N ASN A 80 -16.62 20.72 23.37
CA ASN A 80 -17.40 21.80 23.98
C ASN A 80 -16.52 22.88 24.62
N MET A 81 -15.21 22.67 24.76
CA MET A 81 -14.30 23.68 25.29
C MET A 81 -14.14 24.84 24.31
N GLU A 82 -14.17 26.07 24.84
CA GLU A 82 -14.15 27.30 24.04
C GLU A 82 -12.77 27.94 23.99
N SER A 83 -11.89 27.59 24.93
CA SER A 83 -10.54 28.13 25.03
C SER A 83 -9.47 27.05 24.95
N ASP A 84 -8.34 27.39 24.31
CA ASP A 84 -7.14 26.57 24.37
C ASP A 84 -6.59 26.40 25.80
N LYS A 85 -6.79 27.37 26.68
CA LYS A 85 -6.37 27.27 28.09
C LYS A 85 -7.12 26.16 28.82
N GLU A 86 -8.43 26.06 28.60
CA GLU A 86 -9.26 24.99 29.16
C GLU A 86 -8.80 23.63 28.66
N ILE A 87 -8.53 23.52 27.35
CA ILE A 87 -8.02 22.30 26.72
C ILE A 87 -6.68 21.89 27.35
N ILE A 88 -5.73 22.83 27.43
CA ILE A 88 -4.41 22.56 28.00
C ILE A 88 -4.50 22.17 29.47
N GLN A 89 -5.33 22.85 30.27
CA GLN A 89 -5.51 22.53 31.68
C GLN A 89 -6.10 21.13 31.85
N TYR A 90 -7.16 20.81 31.11
CA TYR A 90 -7.79 19.50 31.13
C TYR A 90 -6.81 18.39 30.76
N LEU A 91 -6.00 18.59 29.71
CA LEU A 91 -4.99 17.61 29.31
C LEU A 91 -3.90 17.41 30.35
N LYS A 92 -3.53 18.44 31.12
CA LYS A 92 -2.56 18.28 32.21
C LYS A 92 -3.12 17.44 33.35
N GLU A 93 -4.35 17.71 33.74
CA GLU A 93 -5.04 17.03 34.85
C GLU A 93 -5.50 15.61 34.50
N SER A 94 -5.78 15.34 33.22
CA SER A 94 -6.24 14.03 32.77
C SER A 94 -5.19 12.94 33.03
N SER A 95 -5.60 11.79 33.55
CA SER A 95 -4.76 10.58 33.67
C SER A 95 -4.70 9.76 32.38
N SER A 96 -5.39 10.20 31.31
CA SER A 96 -5.51 9.46 30.07
C SER A 96 -4.16 9.35 29.36
N GLN A 97 -3.75 8.11 29.08
CA GLN A 97 -2.60 7.80 28.24
C GLN A 97 -2.99 7.62 26.76
N ASN A 98 -4.25 7.86 26.43
CA ASN A 98 -4.75 7.59 25.09
C ASN A 98 -4.38 8.73 24.14
N THR A 99 -3.48 8.45 23.18
CA THR A 99 -3.06 9.37 22.10
C THR A 99 -4.24 10.00 21.36
N SER A 100 -5.34 9.25 21.26
CA SER A 100 -6.53 9.64 20.53
C SER A 100 -7.34 10.75 21.21
N LEU A 101 -7.12 10.99 22.51
CA LEU A 101 -7.60 12.16 23.26
C LEU A 101 -6.81 13.41 22.86
N TYR A 102 -5.47 13.33 22.91
CA TYR A 102 -4.59 14.43 22.56
C TYR A 102 -4.74 14.83 21.08
N ALA A 103 -4.96 13.86 20.19
CA ALA A 103 -5.33 14.13 18.80
C ALA A 103 -6.63 14.96 18.71
N ALA A 104 -7.67 14.59 19.46
CA ALA A 104 -8.92 15.36 19.48
C ALA A 104 -8.71 16.80 20.00
N ALA A 105 -7.83 16.98 20.98
CA ALA A 105 -7.46 18.29 21.48
C ALA A 105 -6.71 19.13 20.44
N ILE A 106 -5.76 18.56 19.69
CA ILE A 106 -5.07 19.24 18.59
C ILE A 106 -6.07 19.71 17.54
N LYS A 107 -7.00 18.82 17.14
CA LYS A 107 -8.07 19.18 16.20
C LYS A 107 -8.87 20.36 16.72
N ARG A 108 -9.30 20.33 17.99
CA ARG A 108 -10.06 21.42 18.61
C ARG A 108 -9.26 22.73 18.67
N CYS A 109 -7.99 22.69 19.09
CA CYS A 109 -7.12 23.86 19.07
C CYS A 109 -6.95 24.42 17.65
N SER A 110 -6.90 23.57 16.62
CA SER A 110 -6.88 24.04 15.24
C SER A 110 -8.20 24.70 14.82
N GLU A 111 -9.35 24.18 15.24
CA GLU A 111 -10.65 24.82 15.01
C GLU A 111 -10.73 26.20 15.68
N LEU A 112 -10.16 26.33 16.89
CA LEU A 112 -10.04 27.58 17.63
C LEU A 112 -8.93 28.52 17.13
N LYS A 113 -8.18 28.12 16.10
CA LYS A 113 -7.05 28.87 15.54
C LYS A 113 -5.88 29.13 16.51
N CYS A 114 -5.72 28.24 17.50
CA CYS A 114 -4.69 28.34 18.54
C CYS A 114 -3.48 27.44 18.22
N SER A 115 -2.70 27.81 17.21
CA SER A 115 -1.57 26.99 16.72
C SER A 115 -0.46 26.79 17.74
N ASN A 116 -0.19 27.78 18.61
CA ASN A 116 0.80 27.67 19.69
C ASN A 116 0.44 26.59 20.71
N SER A 117 -0.86 26.31 20.89
CA SER A 117 -1.34 25.32 21.86
C SER A 117 -1.08 23.90 21.37
N ILE A 118 -0.92 23.69 20.06
CA ILE A 118 -0.49 22.41 19.49
C ILE A 118 0.90 22.03 20.03
N ILE A 119 1.83 22.98 20.11
CA ILE A 119 3.18 22.77 20.65
C ILE A 119 3.09 22.33 22.12
N ARG A 120 2.27 23.03 22.93
CA ARG A 120 2.05 22.67 24.33
C ARG A 120 1.44 21.29 24.51
N ILE A 121 0.56 20.86 23.61
CA ILE A 121 -0.01 19.50 23.65
C ILE A 121 1.08 18.46 23.40
N ILE A 122 2.00 18.73 22.46
CA ILE A 122 3.14 17.82 22.18
C ILE A 122 4.03 17.71 23.42
N GLU A 123 4.35 18.84 24.07
CA GLU A 123 5.12 18.86 25.31
C GLU A 123 4.44 18.03 26.42
N ILE A 124 3.11 18.13 26.55
CA ILE A 124 2.35 17.33 27.54
C ILE A 124 2.47 15.83 27.22
N VAL A 125 2.28 15.43 25.97
CA VAL A 125 2.38 14.02 25.55
C VAL A 125 3.78 13.46 25.85
N GLN A 126 4.82 14.23 25.53
CA GLN A 126 6.21 13.87 25.83
C GLN A 126 6.47 13.79 27.33
N SER A 127 6.01 14.77 28.13
CA SER A 127 6.19 14.78 29.59
C SER A 127 5.51 13.61 30.30
N LYS A 128 4.43 13.08 29.71
CA LYS A 128 3.70 11.92 30.22
C LYS A 128 4.27 10.59 29.72
N HIS A 129 5.36 10.63 28.95
CA HIS A 129 5.98 9.48 28.31
C HIS A 129 4.97 8.65 27.47
N ILE A 130 3.97 9.32 26.89
CA ILE A 130 2.99 8.67 26.03
C ILE A 130 3.63 8.48 24.67
N HIS A 131 3.70 7.23 24.22
CA HIS A 131 4.23 6.93 22.90
C HIS A 131 3.22 7.37 21.82
N PRO A 132 3.53 8.41 21.02
CA PRO A 132 2.58 8.89 20.05
C PRO A 132 2.44 7.89 18.89
N ASP A 133 1.23 7.74 18.37
CA ASP A 133 0.96 6.87 17.23
C ASP A 133 1.05 7.64 15.90
N ILE A 134 1.00 6.92 14.79
CA ILE A 134 1.05 7.50 13.45
C ILE A 134 -0.11 8.48 13.19
N ILE A 135 -1.27 8.27 13.83
CA ILE A 135 -2.44 9.13 13.66
C ILE A 135 -2.17 10.48 14.30
N PHE A 136 -1.62 10.49 15.51
CA PHE A 136 -1.24 11.67 16.25
C PHE A 136 -0.17 12.48 15.51
N TYR A 137 0.90 11.83 15.05
CA TYR A 137 1.94 12.50 14.27
C TYR A 137 1.40 13.09 12.96
N ASN A 138 0.61 12.33 12.18
CA ASN A 138 -0.01 12.85 10.97
C ASN A 138 -0.89 14.08 11.24
N MET A 139 -1.61 14.09 12.35
CA MET A 139 -2.46 15.21 12.73
C MET A 139 -1.63 16.46 13.07
N ILE A 140 -0.56 16.31 13.85
CA ILE A 140 0.39 17.40 14.13
C ILE A 140 0.95 17.95 12.83
N LEU A 141 1.49 17.08 11.97
CA LEU A 141 2.13 17.50 10.73
C LEU A 141 1.15 18.24 9.83
N ASN A 142 -0.08 17.73 9.69
CA ASN A 142 -1.11 18.39 8.90
C ASN A 142 -1.42 19.79 9.43
N HIS A 143 -1.70 19.93 10.73
CA HIS A 143 -2.06 21.22 11.31
C HIS A 143 -0.88 22.21 11.32
N LEU A 144 0.34 21.78 11.62
CA LEU A 144 1.52 22.65 11.52
C LEU A 144 1.72 23.17 10.09
N GLY A 145 1.50 22.31 9.08
CA GLY A 145 1.51 22.73 7.68
C GLY A 145 0.43 23.76 7.36
N MET A 146 -0.81 23.54 7.81
CA MET A 146 -1.91 24.50 7.63
C MET A 146 -1.63 25.88 8.26
N TRP A 147 -0.83 25.92 9.33
CA TRP A 147 -0.48 27.14 10.06
C TRP A 147 0.88 27.73 9.63
N ASN A 148 1.46 27.28 8.51
CA ASN A 148 2.77 27.70 8.00
C ASN A 148 3.92 27.55 9.02
N LYS A 149 3.83 26.57 9.92
CA LYS A 149 4.87 26.23 10.90
C LYS A 149 5.81 25.17 10.33
N PHE A 150 6.35 25.41 9.13
CA PHE A 150 7.11 24.42 8.37
C PHE A 150 8.39 23.95 9.09
N ASP A 151 9.09 24.83 9.80
CA ASP A 151 10.28 24.45 10.56
C ASP A 151 9.95 23.44 11.67
N LEU A 152 8.87 23.69 12.41
CA LEU A 152 8.35 22.78 13.43
C LEU A 152 7.83 21.48 12.79
N GLN A 153 7.13 21.58 11.67
CA GLN A 153 6.64 20.41 10.94
C GLN A 153 7.81 19.51 10.52
N LYS A 154 8.88 20.09 9.96
CA LYS A 154 10.09 19.38 9.57
C LYS A 154 10.78 18.74 10.79
N HIS A 155 10.89 19.49 11.89
CA HIS A 155 11.49 18.99 13.13
C HIS A 155 10.76 17.75 13.65
N TYR A 156 9.44 17.81 13.80
CA TYR A 156 8.66 16.67 14.30
C TYR A 156 8.60 15.50 13.32
N PHE A 157 8.58 15.78 12.00
CA PHE A 157 8.67 14.72 11.00
C PHE A 157 9.99 13.96 11.13
N GLN A 158 11.11 14.67 11.26
CA GLN A 158 12.42 14.06 11.42
C GLN A 158 12.51 13.25 12.72
N GLN A 159 12.03 13.81 13.84
CA GLN A 159 12.00 13.09 15.12
C GLN A 159 11.22 11.77 15.00
N TRP A 160 10.01 11.81 14.44
CA TRP A 160 9.21 10.61 14.23
C TRP A 160 9.89 9.60 13.30
N PHE A 161 10.47 10.08 12.20
CA PHE A 161 11.14 9.21 11.23
C PHE A 161 12.32 8.46 11.86
N GLU A 162 13.15 9.14 12.66
CA GLU A 162 14.27 8.55 13.39
C GLU A 162 13.77 7.53 14.44
N GLU A 163 12.71 7.85 15.18
CA GLU A 163 12.07 6.92 16.13
C GLU A 163 11.60 5.63 15.44
N GLN A 164 10.97 5.74 14.27
CA GLN A 164 10.49 4.58 13.50
C GLN A 164 11.63 3.72 12.95
N GLN A 165 12.70 4.34 12.46
CA GLN A 165 13.86 3.61 11.97
C GLN A 165 14.53 2.82 13.09
N ASN A 166 14.65 3.42 14.28
CA ASN A 166 15.18 2.75 15.47
C ASN A 166 14.31 1.58 15.93
N GLN A 167 12.99 1.70 15.88
CA GLN A 167 12.08 0.60 16.19
C GLN A 167 12.23 -0.57 15.22
N THR A 168 12.31 -0.29 13.92
CA THR A 168 12.49 -1.31 12.88
C THR A 168 13.81 -2.05 13.06
N ASN A 169 14.90 -1.33 13.34
CA ASN A 169 16.21 -1.93 13.58
C ASN A 169 16.23 -2.85 14.81
N ARG A 170 15.49 -2.51 15.88
CA ARG A 170 15.38 -3.38 17.07
C ARG A 170 14.57 -4.65 16.83
N GLN A 171 13.63 -4.64 15.90
CA GLN A 171 12.81 -5.82 15.57
C GLN A 171 13.53 -6.82 14.65
N LEU A 172 14.64 -6.40 14.03
CA LEU A 172 15.44 -7.21 13.10
C LEU A 172 16.68 -7.84 13.76
N LEU A 173 16.95 -7.54 15.04
CA LEU A 173 18.00 -8.11 15.88
C LEU A 173 17.40 -9.15 16.84
#